data_AF-A0A6I5NTX5-F1
#
_entry.id   AF-A0A6I5NTX5-F1
#
_cell.length_a   1.000
_cell.length_b   1.000
_cell.length_c   1.000
_cell.angle_alpha   90.00
_cell.angle_beta   90.00
_cell.angle_gamma   90.00
#
_symmetry.space_group_name_H-M   'P 1'
#
loop_
_entity.id
_entity.type
_entity.pdbx_description
1 polymer ?
#
loop_
_entity_poly.entity_id
_entity_poly.type
_entity_poly.pdbx_seq_one_letter_code
_entity_poly.pdbx_strand_id
1 'polypeptide(L)'
;MNPGDLFPDGFGEDSQPGTADFGPPVPTKNDDLGVPFFEISDLNLDDLSQSGQIPDPRRPGFTKAGGSLTKHGAGRRDGNTKFPNATGNPDNINQIAQQELDNILRDPNTDFEQGYRDRFGETIEANSPDGRGAVFDKDGNFLFFKE
;
A
#
# COMPACT_ATOMS: atom_id res chain seq x y z
N MET A 1 -2.02 -28.48 -82.31
CA MET A 1 -0.88 -28.62 -81.38
C MET A 1 -0.06 -27.33 -81.43
N ASN A 2 -0.20 -26.49 -80.41
CA ASN A 2 0.86 -25.70 -79.76
C ASN A 2 0.27 -25.09 -78.47
N PRO A 3 1.11 -24.77 -77.46
CA PRO A 3 0.81 -25.05 -76.07
C PRO A 3 0.67 -23.76 -75.22
N GLY A 4 -0.18 -23.83 -74.21
CA GLY A 4 0.05 -23.19 -72.91
C GLY A 4 0.13 -21.67 -72.89
N ASP A 5 -1.00 -21.01 -73.10
CA ASP A 5 -1.21 -19.62 -72.68
C ASP A 5 -1.41 -19.56 -71.15
N LEU A 6 -0.41 -18.95 -70.49
CA LEU A 6 -0.51 -17.92 -69.45
C LEU A 6 -1.82 -17.82 -68.65
N PHE A 7 -1.81 -18.27 -67.38
CA PHE A 7 -2.54 -17.59 -66.30
C PHE A 7 -1.79 -17.69 -64.96
N PRO A 8 -1.78 -16.62 -64.14
CA PRO A 8 -1.06 -16.54 -62.87
C PRO A 8 -1.86 -17.14 -61.70
N ASP A 9 -1.18 -17.92 -60.85
CA ASP A 9 -1.68 -18.30 -59.52
C ASP A 9 -1.52 -17.12 -58.56
N GLY A 10 -2.63 -16.64 -58.00
CA GLY A 10 -2.66 -15.59 -56.99
C GLY A 10 -3.99 -15.59 -56.25
N PHE A 11 -4.17 -16.58 -55.36
CA PHE A 11 -5.27 -16.57 -54.39
C PHE A 11 -4.93 -15.57 -53.28
N GLY A 12 -5.79 -14.56 -53.14
CA GLY A 12 -5.68 -13.51 -52.14
C GLY A 12 -5.88 -14.06 -50.73
N GLU A 13 -5.00 -13.61 -49.83
CA GLU A 13 -4.92 -13.96 -48.43
C GLU A 13 -6.12 -13.48 -47.61
N ASP A 14 -6.39 -14.29 -46.60
CA ASP A 14 -7.42 -14.16 -45.59
C ASP A 14 -7.29 -12.88 -44.76
N SER A 15 -8.45 -12.37 -44.35
CA SER A 15 -8.62 -11.21 -43.49
C SER A 15 -8.11 -11.47 -42.07
N GLN A 16 -7.11 -10.71 -41.61
CA GLN A 16 -6.76 -10.60 -40.19
C GLN A 16 -7.46 -9.39 -39.54
N PRO A 17 -8.04 -9.52 -38.34
CA PRO A 17 -8.62 -8.40 -37.61
C PRO A 17 -7.53 -7.45 -37.09
N GLY A 18 -7.77 -6.14 -37.24
CA GLY A 18 -6.84 -5.07 -36.93
C GLY A 18 -6.38 -5.06 -35.47
N THR A 19 -5.06 -5.03 -35.30
CA THR A 19 -4.38 -4.66 -34.06
C THR A 19 -4.65 -3.19 -33.77
N ALA A 20 -5.28 -2.88 -32.63
CA ALA A 20 -5.29 -1.53 -32.10
C ALA A 20 -3.84 -1.11 -31.80
N ASP A 21 -3.33 -0.19 -32.60
CA ASP A 21 -2.06 0.51 -32.38
C ASP A 21 -2.25 1.49 -31.22
N PHE A 22 -2.10 0.98 -30.00
CA PHE A 22 -1.79 1.83 -28.86
C PHE A 22 -0.31 2.21 -29.01
N GLY A 23 -0.07 3.41 -29.54
CA GLY A 23 1.27 4.00 -29.61
C GLY A 23 2.00 3.95 -28.26
N PRO A 24 3.33 4.19 -28.25
CA PRO A 24 4.13 4.08 -27.03
C PRO A 24 3.49 4.90 -25.90
N PRO A 25 3.51 4.39 -24.65
CA PRO A 25 2.90 5.07 -23.53
C PRO A 25 3.41 6.52 -23.46
N VAL A 26 2.49 7.48 -23.45
CA VAL A 26 2.80 8.89 -23.28
C VAL A 26 3.44 9.03 -21.89
N PRO A 27 4.69 9.51 -21.76
CA PRO A 27 5.26 9.78 -20.46
C PRO A 27 4.50 10.96 -19.84
N THR A 28 3.79 10.70 -18.75
CA THR A 28 3.22 11.77 -17.91
C THR A 28 4.37 12.50 -17.23
N LYS A 29 4.47 13.77 -17.58
CA LYS A 29 5.55 14.68 -17.25
C LYS A 29 5.53 15.05 -15.75
N ASN A 30 6.24 14.28 -14.93
CA ASN A 30 6.62 14.69 -13.58
C ASN A 30 8.07 15.18 -13.59
N ASP A 31 8.32 16.31 -14.26
CA ASP A 31 9.63 16.94 -14.28
C ASP A 31 9.70 18.06 -13.23
N ASP A 32 10.77 18.00 -12.44
CA ASP A 32 11.54 19.15 -11.91
C ASP A 32 11.18 19.76 -10.54
N LEU A 33 11.37 18.99 -9.46
CA LEU A 33 11.79 19.57 -8.15
C LEU A 33 12.99 18.88 -7.48
N GLY A 34 13.68 17.92 -8.12
CA GLY A 34 14.95 17.37 -7.61
C GLY A 34 14.89 16.75 -6.20
N VAL A 35 13.69 16.55 -5.65
CA VAL A 35 13.43 15.78 -4.44
C VAL A 35 13.13 14.34 -4.89
N PRO A 36 13.71 13.31 -4.27
CA PRO A 36 13.30 11.94 -4.56
C PRO A 36 11.84 11.79 -4.12
N PHE A 37 10.91 11.88 -5.07
CA PHE A 37 9.54 11.48 -4.86
C PHE A 37 9.56 9.96 -4.73
N PHE A 38 9.47 9.45 -3.52
CA PHE A 38 9.26 8.04 -3.29
C PHE A 38 7.89 7.69 -3.89
N GLU A 39 7.85 6.87 -4.94
CA GLU A 39 6.57 6.43 -5.46
C GLU A 39 5.94 5.45 -4.46
N ILE A 40 4.74 5.77 -4.00
CA ILE A 40 3.90 4.91 -3.15
C ILE A 40 3.72 3.51 -3.78
N SER A 41 3.85 3.40 -5.12
CA SER A 41 3.79 2.16 -5.89
C SER A 41 4.93 1.17 -5.57
N ASP A 42 6.03 1.64 -4.98
CA ASP A 42 7.15 0.79 -4.51
C ASP A 42 6.94 0.25 -3.08
N LEU A 43 5.84 0.63 -2.41
CA LEU A 43 5.51 0.11 -1.08
C LEU A 43 5.03 -1.33 -1.18
N ASN A 44 5.86 -2.25 -0.67
CA ASN A 44 5.42 -3.60 -0.43
C ASN A 44 4.53 -3.65 0.82
N LEU A 45 3.21 -3.86 0.62
CA LEU A 45 2.24 -3.96 1.71
C LEU A 45 2.57 -5.05 2.73
N ASP A 46 3.22 -6.13 2.28
CA ASP A 46 3.66 -7.19 3.19
C ASP A 46 4.75 -6.68 4.13
N ASP A 47 5.72 -5.89 3.65
CA ASP A 47 6.78 -5.33 4.49
C ASP A 47 6.22 -4.32 5.51
N LEU A 48 5.27 -3.48 5.08
CA LEU A 48 4.55 -2.58 5.97
C LEU A 48 3.79 -3.34 7.06
N SER A 49 3.07 -4.40 6.70
CA SER A 49 2.36 -5.27 7.64
C SER A 49 3.31 -5.95 8.63
N GLN A 50 4.42 -6.54 8.14
CA GLN A 50 5.42 -7.21 8.97
C GLN A 50 6.10 -6.25 9.96
N SER A 51 6.27 -4.99 9.58
CA SER A 51 6.89 -3.99 10.47
C SER A 51 6.11 -3.76 11.78
N GLY A 52 4.79 -4.01 11.77
CA GLY A 52 3.94 -3.96 12.96
C GLY A 52 4.19 -5.10 13.97
N GLN A 53 4.75 -6.21 13.51
CA GLN A 53 5.03 -7.41 14.32
C GLN A 53 6.37 -7.33 15.06
N ILE A 54 7.22 -6.35 14.73
CA ILE A 54 8.50 -6.13 15.40
C ILE A 54 8.24 -5.90 16.90
N PRO A 55 9.01 -6.52 17.82
CA PRO A 55 8.88 -6.26 19.26
C PRO A 55 9.02 -4.77 19.61
N ASP A 56 8.15 -4.25 20.47
CA ASP A 56 8.23 -2.86 20.94
C ASP A 56 9.36 -2.75 21.99
N PRO A 57 10.47 -2.05 21.70
CA PRO A 57 11.59 -1.93 22.63
C PRO A 57 11.22 -1.17 23.91
N ARG A 58 10.11 -0.41 23.92
CA ARG A 58 9.65 0.35 25.08
C ARG A 58 8.63 -0.43 25.91
N ARG A 59 8.12 -1.56 25.43
CA ARG A 59 7.04 -2.33 26.04
C ARG A 59 7.29 -3.83 25.90
N PRO A 60 8.07 -4.42 26.81
CA PRO A 60 8.34 -5.85 26.80
C PRO A 60 7.05 -6.68 26.72
N GLY A 61 7.01 -7.66 25.82
CA GLY A 61 5.84 -8.52 25.56
C GLY A 61 4.86 -7.99 24.51
N PHE A 62 5.01 -6.74 24.06
CA PHE A 62 4.20 -6.20 22.96
C PHE A 62 4.99 -6.14 21.65
N THR A 63 4.29 -6.28 20.53
CA THR A 63 4.77 -5.83 19.22
C THR A 63 4.58 -4.32 19.10
N LYS A 64 5.17 -3.66 18.10
CA LYS A 64 4.94 -2.23 17.86
C LYS A 64 3.46 -1.92 17.62
N ALA A 65 2.76 -2.75 16.84
CA ALA A 65 1.31 -2.61 16.64
C ALA A 65 0.55 -2.78 17.97
N GLY A 66 0.83 -3.84 18.74
CA GLY A 66 0.18 -4.06 20.04
C GLY A 66 0.46 -2.94 21.05
N GLY A 67 1.71 -2.49 21.11
CA GLY A 67 2.14 -1.35 21.90
C GLY A 67 1.43 -0.06 21.50
N SER A 68 1.11 0.12 20.22
CA SER A 68 0.31 1.25 19.75
C SER A 68 -1.17 1.11 20.11
N LEU A 69 -1.77 -0.07 19.92
CA LEU A 69 -3.19 -0.30 20.24
C LEU A 69 -3.51 -0.06 21.71
N THR A 70 -2.60 -0.35 22.64
CA THR A 70 -2.80 0.01 24.06
C THR A 70 -2.88 1.52 24.33
N LYS A 71 -2.51 2.38 23.37
CA LYS A 71 -2.66 3.85 23.44
C LYS A 71 -3.82 4.39 22.60
N HIS A 72 -4.08 3.78 21.44
CA HIS A 72 -5.08 4.23 20.45
C HIS A 72 -6.39 3.44 20.50
N GLY A 73 -6.43 2.31 21.23
CA GLY A 73 -7.66 1.55 21.41
C GLY A 73 -8.75 2.36 22.11
N ALA A 74 -10.00 2.02 21.81
CA ALA A 74 -11.17 2.69 22.37
C ALA A 74 -11.10 2.79 23.90
N GLY A 75 -11.40 3.99 24.42
CA GLY A 75 -11.40 4.26 25.86
C GLY A 75 -10.02 4.32 26.52
N ARG A 76 -8.92 4.25 25.75
CA ARG A 76 -7.56 4.47 26.30
C ARG A 76 -7.21 5.94 26.49
N ARG A 77 -7.80 6.83 25.70
CA ARG A 77 -7.75 8.28 25.83
C ARG A 77 -9.10 8.87 25.43
N ASP A 78 -9.41 10.06 25.93
CA ASP A 78 -10.60 10.80 25.53
C ASP A 78 -10.57 11.06 24.02
N GLY A 79 -11.65 10.69 23.33
CA GLY A 79 -11.76 10.78 21.88
C GLY A 79 -11.39 9.52 21.10
N ASN A 80 -10.67 8.56 21.71
CA ASN A 80 -10.33 7.31 21.03
C ASN A 80 -11.58 6.44 20.85
N THR A 81 -11.98 6.23 19.60
CA THR A 81 -13.20 5.50 19.25
C THR A 81 -13.04 4.60 18.03
N LYS A 82 -11.99 4.78 17.23
CA LYS A 82 -11.85 4.11 15.94
C LYS A 82 -11.26 2.71 16.04
N PHE A 83 -10.36 2.48 17.00
CA PHE A 83 -9.75 1.17 17.21
C PHE A 83 -10.46 0.37 18.31
N PRO A 84 -10.46 -0.97 18.23
CA PRO A 84 -10.99 -1.80 19.31
C PRO A 84 -10.25 -1.56 20.63
N ASN A 85 -10.90 -1.87 21.75
CA ASN A 85 -10.25 -1.76 23.05
C ASN A 85 -9.12 -2.79 23.17
N ALA A 86 -7.96 -2.35 23.65
CA ALA A 86 -6.82 -3.22 23.92
C ALA A 86 -7.03 -4.04 25.21
N THR A 87 -7.85 -5.08 25.15
CA THR A 87 -8.18 -5.95 26.29
C THR A 87 -7.51 -7.31 26.21
N GLY A 88 -7.22 -7.91 27.38
CA GLY A 88 -6.63 -9.24 27.50
C GLY A 88 -5.12 -9.20 27.78
N ASN A 89 -4.45 -10.32 27.53
CA ASN A 89 -3.00 -10.46 27.69
C ASN A 89 -2.24 -9.85 26.50
N PRO A 90 -0.91 -9.67 26.59
CA PRO A 90 -0.12 -9.06 25.51
C PRO A 90 -0.25 -9.78 24.17
N ASP A 91 -0.26 -11.12 24.14
CA ASP A 91 -0.39 -11.89 22.90
C ASP A 91 -1.72 -11.61 22.18
N ASN A 92 -2.83 -11.56 22.91
CA ASN A 92 -4.14 -11.23 22.37
C ASN A 92 -4.16 -9.79 21.81
N ILE A 93 -3.56 -8.85 22.54
CA ILE A 93 -3.48 -7.45 22.09
C ILE A 93 -2.62 -7.32 20.83
N ASN A 94 -1.51 -8.05 20.74
CA ASN A 94 -0.65 -8.08 19.56
C ASN A 94 -1.39 -8.63 18.34
N GLN A 95 -2.17 -9.69 18.52
CA GLN A 95 -2.99 -10.29 17.44
C GLN A 95 -4.08 -9.32 16.95
N ILE A 96 -4.84 -8.72 17.87
CA ILE A 96 -5.88 -7.73 17.51
C ILE A 96 -5.23 -6.56 16.77
N ALA A 97 -4.14 -6.01 17.30
CA ALA A 97 -3.46 -4.89 16.67
C ALA A 97 -2.94 -5.23 15.27
N GLN A 98 -2.39 -6.44 15.07
CA GLN A 98 -1.93 -6.85 13.76
C GLN A 98 -3.09 -6.95 12.75
N GLN A 99 -4.23 -7.50 13.17
CA GLN A 99 -5.42 -7.56 12.33
C GLN A 99 -5.91 -6.15 11.94
N GLU A 100 -5.90 -5.20 12.87
CA GLU A 100 -6.25 -3.81 12.58
C GLU A 100 -5.30 -3.16 11.56
N LEU A 101 -3.99 -3.40 11.70
CA LEU A 101 -2.99 -2.92 10.74
C LEU A 101 -3.21 -3.52 9.34
N ASP A 102 -3.40 -4.84 9.27
CA ASP A 102 -3.64 -5.54 8.00
C ASP A 102 -4.93 -5.07 7.34
N ASN A 103 -5.98 -4.81 8.12
CA ASN A 103 -7.25 -4.30 7.62
C ASN A 103 -7.12 -2.90 7.02
N ILE A 104 -6.34 -2.01 7.66
CA ILE A 104 -6.05 -0.69 7.09
C ILE A 104 -5.28 -0.85 5.77
N LEU A 105 -4.21 -1.65 5.76
CA LEU A 105 -3.36 -1.78 4.57
C LEU A 105 -4.04 -2.47 3.38
N ARG A 106 -5.02 -3.36 3.64
CA ARG A 106 -5.73 -4.13 2.61
C ARG A 106 -7.05 -3.52 2.17
N ASP A 107 -7.51 -2.45 2.81
CA ASP A 107 -8.68 -1.74 2.33
C ASP A 107 -8.35 -1.10 0.97
N PRO A 108 -9.08 -1.43 -0.11
CA PRO A 108 -8.79 -0.92 -1.45
C PRO A 108 -8.97 0.60 -1.57
N ASN A 109 -9.59 1.23 -0.58
CA ASN A 109 -9.80 2.68 -0.52
C ASN A 109 -8.87 3.36 0.49
N THR A 110 -7.87 2.64 1.02
CA THR A 110 -6.85 3.26 1.86
C THR A 110 -6.03 4.23 1.02
N ASP A 111 -5.98 5.47 1.50
CA ASP A 111 -5.19 6.53 0.92
C ASP A 111 -3.81 6.56 1.58
N PHE A 112 -2.76 6.57 0.76
CA PHE A 112 -1.38 6.60 1.22
C PHE A 112 -0.75 7.95 0.87
N GLU A 113 -0.32 8.67 1.89
CA GLU A 113 0.24 10.02 1.75
C GLU A 113 1.64 10.09 2.35
N GLN A 114 2.48 10.95 1.78
CA GLN A 114 3.73 11.35 2.42
C GLN A 114 3.45 12.46 3.43
N GLY A 115 3.99 12.29 4.63
CA GLY A 115 3.86 13.23 5.74
C GLY A 115 5.21 13.63 6.32
N TYR A 116 5.17 14.55 7.27
CA TYR A 116 6.31 14.90 8.09
C TYR A 116 5.86 15.04 9.55
N ARG A 117 6.61 14.44 10.47
CA ARG A 117 6.36 14.53 11.91
C ARG A 117 7.66 14.83 12.64
N ASP A 118 7.70 15.92 13.40
CA ASP A 118 8.92 16.48 14.02
C ASP A 118 9.93 15.46 14.56
N ARG A 119 9.47 14.50 15.37
CA ARG A 119 10.34 13.49 16.01
C ARG A 119 10.75 12.35 15.06
N PHE A 120 9.98 12.11 14.01
CA PHE A 120 10.12 10.95 13.12
C PHE A 120 10.63 11.32 11.72
N GLY A 121 10.63 12.60 11.36
CA GLY A 121 10.98 13.07 10.03
C GLY A 121 9.87 12.77 9.02
N GLU A 122 10.28 12.46 7.79
CA GLU A 122 9.39 12.00 6.73
C GLU A 122 8.69 10.68 7.12
N THR A 123 7.40 10.61 6.81
CA THR A 123 6.54 9.47 7.15
C THR A 123 5.68 9.06 5.98
N ILE A 124 5.29 7.79 5.97
CA ILE A 124 4.21 7.29 5.11
C ILE A 124 2.97 7.15 5.99
N GLU A 125 1.85 7.70 5.57
CA GLU A 125 0.60 7.66 6.32
C GLU A 125 -0.47 6.92 5.51
N ALA A 126 -0.93 5.78 6.03
CA ALA A 126 -2.03 5.02 5.47
C ALA A 126 -3.34 5.40 6.18
N ASN A 127 -4.34 5.84 5.42
CA ASN A 127 -5.63 6.34 5.90
C ASN A 127 -6.77 5.48 5.34
N SER A 128 -7.40 4.66 6.18
CA SER A 128 -8.63 3.97 5.78
C SER A 128 -9.82 4.94 5.85
N PRO A 129 -10.83 4.82 4.96
CA PRO A 129 -12.00 5.71 4.94
C PRO A 129 -12.84 5.73 6.24
N ASP A 130 -12.72 4.70 7.08
CA ASP A 130 -13.42 4.65 8.36
C ASP A 130 -12.78 5.56 9.45
N GLY A 131 -11.65 6.17 9.12
CA GLY A 131 -10.89 7.09 9.97
C GLY A 131 -9.78 6.40 10.76
N ARG A 132 -9.58 5.09 10.64
CA ARG A 132 -8.39 4.43 11.16
C ARG A 132 -7.20 4.73 10.26
N GLY A 133 -6.03 4.95 10.86
CA GLY A 133 -4.80 5.09 10.09
C GLY A 133 -3.59 4.47 10.77
N ALA A 134 -2.56 4.25 9.96
CA ALA A 134 -1.25 3.77 10.39
C ALA A 134 -0.17 4.72 9.87
N VAL A 135 0.81 5.01 10.72
CA VAL A 135 1.95 5.86 10.36
C VAL A 135 3.22 5.01 10.38
N PHE A 136 3.99 5.11 9.31
CA PHE A 136 5.29 4.48 9.13
C PHE A 136 6.35 5.56 8.98
N ASP A 137 7.60 5.26 9.31
CA ASP A 137 8.71 6.12 8.89
C ASP A 137 8.94 6.00 7.38
N LYS A 138 9.79 6.86 6.83
CA LYS A 138 10.18 6.84 5.41
C LYS A 138 10.71 5.49 4.90
N ASP A 139 11.16 4.61 5.80
CA ASP A 139 11.71 3.29 5.47
C ASP A 139 10.65 2.18 5.62
N GLY A 140 9.39 2.55 5.85
CA GLY A 140 8.27 1.62 5.96
C GLY A 140 8.14 0.96 7.34
N ASN A 141 8.88 1.40 8.36
CA ASN A 141 8.73 0.83 9.69
C ASN A 141 7.53 1.43 10.41
N PHE A 142 6.64 0.57 10.91
CA PHE A 142 5.50 1.01 11.70
C PHE A 142 5.94 1.86 12.90
N LEU A 143 5.26 2.99 13.09
CA LEU A 143 5.45 3.91 14.19
C LEU A 143 4.27 3.83 15.17
N PHE A 144 3.05 4.08 14.71
CA PHE A 144 1.84 4.05 15.54
C PHE A 144 0.55 4.12 14.71
N PHE A 145 -0.56 3.72 15.33
CA PHE A 145 -1.91 4.00 14.86
C PHE A 145 -2.29 5.47 15.06
N LYS A 146 -3.09 6.00 14.15
CA LYS A 146 -3.69 7.34 14.24
C LYS A 146 -5.20 7.27 13.98
N GLU A 147 -5.92 8.23 14.54
CA GLU A 147 -7.36 8.48 14.32
C GLU A 147 -7.63 9.98 14.37
#